data_AF-A0A1H7VTL4-F1
#
_entry.id   AF-A0A1H7VTL4-F1
#
_cell.length_a   1.000
_cell.length_b   1.000
_cell.length_c   1.000
_cell.angle_alpha   90.00
_cell.angle_beta   90.00
_cell.angle_gamma   90.00
#
_symmetry.space_group_name_H-M   'P 1'
#
loop_
_entity.id
_entity.type
_entity.pdbx_description
1 polymer ?
#
loop_
_entity_poly.entity_id
_entity_poly.type
_entity_poly.pdbx_seq_one_letter_code
_entity_poly.pdbx_strand_id
1 'polypeptide(L)'
;MRSRYSAFAVGDAGYLLRTWHPATRPPALDLDPAVRWSGLEVLATTAGGLLAAEGTVEFVARFRHGGADGEQHEVSRFAREDGAWRYVDGR
;
A
#
# COMPACT_ATOMS: atom_id res chain seq x y z
N MET A 1 -0.46 -1.90 5.76
CA MET A 1 0.32 -0.96 4.91
C MET A 1 1.80 -1.32 4.77
N ARG A 2 2.63 -1.34 5.83
CA ARG A 2 4.09 -1.54 5.71
C ARG A 2 4.52 -2.75 4.85
N SER A 3 3.85 -3.90 4.98
CA SER A 3 4.16 -5.06 4.14
C SER A 3 3.83 -4.86 2.66
N ARG A 4 2.81 -4.05 2.32
CA ARG A 4 2.53 -3.69 0.92
C ARG A 4 3.63 -2.79 0.37
N TYR A 5 4.10 -1.82 1.15
CA TYR A 5 5.27 -1.01 0.75
C TYR A 5 6.50 -1.88 0.46
N SER A 6 6.80 -2.86 1.32
CA SER A 6 7.91 -3.79 1.06
C SER A 6 7.71 -4.57 -0.23
N ALA A 7 6.48 -5.00 -0.53
CA ALA A 7 6.16 -5.66 -1.79
C ALA A 7 6.37 -4.74 -3.00
N PHE A 8 6.02 -3.46 -2.92
CA PHE A 8 6.39 -2.47 -3.95
C PHE A 8 7.91 -2.34 -4.10
N ALA A 9 8.64 -2.27 -2.99
CA ALA A 9 10.10 -2.11 -2.98
C ALA A 9 10.85 -3.30 -3.62
N VAL A 10 10.34 -4.52 -3.45
CA VAL A 10 10.96 -5.74 -4.00
C VAL A 10 10.31 -6.23 -5.30
N GLY A 11 9.27 -5.54 -5.79
CA GLY A 11 8.58 -5.90 -7.03
C GLY A 11 7.61 -7.09 -6.93
N ASP A 12 7.11 -7.43 -5.73
CA ASP A 12 6.16 -8.54 -5.55
C ASP A 12 4.71 -8.10 -5.84
N ALA A 13 4.40 -7.96 -7.13
CA ALA A 13 3.04 -7.67 -7.61
C ALA A 13 2.01 -8.71 -7.15
N GLY A 14 2.43 -9.99 -7.01
CA GLY A 14 1.57 -11.07 -6.53
C GLY A 14 1.07 -10.83 -5.10
N TYR A 15 1.95 -10.40 -4.20
CA TYR A 15 1.56 -10.03 -2.83
C TYR A 15 0.59 -8.85 -2.81
N LEU A 16 0.84 -7.84 -3.64
CA LEU A 16 -0.04 -6.67 -3.75
C LEU A 16 -1.44 -7.05 -4.21
N LEU A 17 -1.56 -7.96 -5.19
CA LEU A 17 -2.85 -8.48 -5.66
C LEU A 17 -3.53 -9.38 -4.63
N ARG A 18 -2.80 -10.21 -3.89
CA ARG A 18 -3.36 -11.08 -2.82
C ARG A 18 -3.90 -10.28 -1.64
N THR A 19 -3.28 -9.15 -1.33
CA THR A 19 -3.66 -8.25 -0.22
C THR A 19 -4.56 -7.10 -0.64
N TRP A 20 -5.02 -7.09 -1.89
CA TRP A 20 -6.04 -6.16 -2.38
C TRP A 20 -7.45 -6.70 -2.08
N HIS A 21 -8.38 -5.80 -1.80
CA HIS A 21 -9.78 -6.12 -1.65
C HIS A 21 -10.38 -6.59 -2.99
N PRO A 22 -11.11 -7.73 -3.05
CA PRO A 22 -11.58 -8.28 -4.32
C PRO A 22 -12.43 -7.31 -5.14
N ALA A 23 -13.23 -6.46 -4.49
CA ALA A 23 -14.13 -5.51 -5.15
C ALA A 23 -13.41 -4.38 -5.93
N THR A 24 -12.17 -4.05 -5.56
CA THR A 24 -11.41 -2.93 -6.16
C THR A 24 -10.08 -3.37 -6.77
N ARG A 25 -9.79 -4.68 -6.74
CA ARG A 25 -8.54 -5.25 -7.22
C ARG A 25 -8.47 -5.19 -8.75
N PRO A 26 -7.41 -4.60 -9.32
CA PRO A 26 -7.21 -4.65 -10.76
C PRO A 26 -6.88 -6.09 -11.21
N PRO A 27 -7.20 -6.47 -12.47
CA PRO A 27 -6.95 -7.82 -12.98
C PRO A 27 -5.45 -8.16 -13.10
N ALA A 28 -4.62 -7.14 -13.31
CA ALA A 28 -3.17 -7.22 -13.33
C ALA A 28 -2.58 -5.95 -12.70
N LEU A 29 -1.36 -6.07 -12.18
CA LEU A 29 -0.60 -4.95 -11.64
C LEU A 29 0.80 -5.02 -12.24
N ASP A 30 1.14 -4.01 -13.04
CA ASP A 30 2.48 -3.84 -13.57
C ASP A 30 3.22 -2.81 -12.70
N LEU A 31 4.42 -3.15 -12.26
CA LEU A 31 5.24 -2.30 -11.42
C LEU A 31 6.41 -1.82 -12.25
N ASP A 32 6.57 -0.51 -12.34
CA ASP A 32 7.69 0.08 -13.08
C ASP A 32 9.03 -0.29 -12.39
N PRO A 33 9.89 -1.11 -13.04
CA PRO A 33 11.14 -1.53 -12.45
C PRO A 33 12.19 -0.41 -12.39
N ALA A 34 11.93 0.76 -13.01
CA ALA A 34 12.77 1.94 -12.88
C ALA A 34 12.51 2.72 -11.59
N VAL A 35 11.37 2.48 -10.92
CA VAL A 35 11.04 3.09 -9.63
C VAL A 35 11.79 2.35 -8.52
N ARG A 36 12.48 3.10 -7.67
CA ARG A 36 13.20 2.59 -6.50
C ARG A 36 12.65 3.23 -5.25
N TRP A 37 11.93 2.46 -4.45
CA TRP A 37 11.40 2.89 -3.15
C TRP A 37 12.52 2.96 -2.12
N SER A 38 12.69 4.13 -1.49
CA SER A 38 13.81 4.44 -0.58
C SER A 38 13.36 4.67 0.86
N GLY A 39 12.08 4.97 1.10
CA GLY A 39 11.57 5.12 2.46
C GLY A 39 10.05 5.07 2.55
N LEU A 40 9.56 4.69 3.73
CA LEU A 40 8.16 4.79 4.11
C LEU A 40 8.06 5.48 5.47
N GLU A 41 7.22 6.48 5.55
CA GLU A 41 6.87 7.19 6.77
C GLU A 41 5.37 7.10 6.99
N VAL A 42 4.95 6.56 8.13
CA VAL A 42 3.51 6.50 8.47
C VAL A 42 3.21 7.71 9.34
N LEU A 43 2.37 8.61 8.83
CA LEU A 43 2.00 9.86 9.49
C LEU A 43 0.88 9.64 10.50
N ALA A 44 -0.15 8.90 10.10
CA ALA A 44 -1.30 8.62 10.95
C ALA A 44 -1.95 7.27 10.62
N THR A 45 -2.66 6.72 11.60
CA THR A 45 -3.53 5.56 11.43
C THR A 45 -4.84 5.82 12.14
N THR A 46 -5.97 5.52 11.50
CA THR A 46 -7.28 5.54 12.15
C THR A 46 -7.88 4.14 12.17
N ALA A 47 -8.52 3.78 13.29
CA ALA A 47 -8.97 2.42 13.57
C ALA A 47 -7.82 1.39 13.36
N GLY A 48 -8.12 0.17 12.91
CA GLY A 48 -7.07 -0.86 12.71
C GLY A 48 -6.74 -1.73 13.94
N GLY A 49 -7.48 -1.55 15.05
CA GLY A 49 -7.37 -2.41 16.23
C GLY A 49 -8.03 -3.79 16.03
N LEU A 50 -7.91 -4.67 17.03
CA LEU A 50 -8.40 -6.07 16.97
C LEU A 50 -9.91 -6.22 16.71
N LEU A 51 -10.70 -5.18 16.95
CA LEU A 51 -12.16 -5.17 16.76
C LEU A 51 -12.60 -4.34 15.56
N ALA A 52 -11.67 -3.69 14.86
CA ALA A 52 -12.00 -2.84 13.73
C ALA A 52 -12.27 -3.69 12.48
N ALA A 53 -13.37 -3.36 11.79
CA ALA A 53 -13.67 -3.90 10.46
C ALA A 53 -13.01 -3.08 9.35
N GLU A 54 -12.72 -1.81 9.61
CA GLU A 54 -12.11 -0.88 8.65
C GLU A 54 -11.04 -0.03 9.33
N GLY A 55 -10.15 0.57 8.55
CA GLY A 55 -9.16 1.51 9.04
C GLY A 55 -8.44 2.24 7.93
N THR A 56 -7.77 3.33 8.27
CA THR A 56 -6.96 4.10 7.32
C THR A 56 -5.53 4.22 7.77
N VAL A 57 -4.63 4.35 6.80
CA VAL A 57 -3.21 4.64 7.03
C VAL A 57 -2.82 5.79 6.12
N GLU A 58 -2.40 6.90 6.71
CA GLU A 58 -1.78 8.03 6.02
C GLU A 58 -0.27 7.87 6.06
N PHE A 59 0.38 7.99 4.92
CA PHE A 59 1.82 7.77 4.80
C PHE A 59 2.44 8.59 3.68
N VAL A 60 3.75 8.78 3.77
CA VAL A 60 4.61 9.28 2.70
C VAL A 60 5.57 8.17 2.30
N ALA A 61 5.57 7.79 1.02
CA ALA A 61 6.52 6.86 0.44
C ALA A 61 7.50 7.62 -0.46
N ARG A 62 8.78 7.52 -0.15
CA ARG A 62 9.87 8.16 -0.90
C ARG A 62 10.37 7.20 -1.97
N PHE A 63 10.61 7.71 -3.16
CA PHE A 63 11.12 6.94 -4.28
C PHE A 63 12.10 7.74 -5.13
N ARG A 64 12.90 7.04 -5.93
CA ARG A 64 13.70 7.60 -7.01
C ARG A 64 13.21 7.02 -8.34
N HIS A 65 13.01 7.88 -9.33
CA HIS A 65 12.62 7.50 -10.69
C HIS A 65 13.29 8.43 -11.70
N GLY A 66 13.92 7.86 -12.74
CA GLY A 66 14.64 8.66 -13.75
C GLY A 66 15.78 9.53 -13.19
N GLY A 67 16.37 9.14 -12.05
CA GLY A 67 17.42 9.89 -11.36
C GLY A 67 16.92 10.97 -10.38
N ALA A 68 15.65 11.33 -10.43
CA ALA A 68 15.03 12.30 -9.52
C ALA A 68 14.45 11.61 -8.27
N ASP A 69 14.61 12.25 -7.11
CA ASP A 69 13.86 11.89 -5.90
C ASP A 69 12.44 12.44 -5.97
N GLY A 70 11.49 11.69 -5.43
CA GLY A 70 10.09 12.06 -5.31
C GLY A 70 9.46 11.45 -4.07
N GLU A 71 8.30 11.98 -3.70
CA GLU A 71 7.50 11.49 -2.58
C GLU A 71 6.06 11.30 -3.03
N GLN A 72 5.44 10.23 -2.54
CA GLN A 72 4.02 9.94 -2.68
C GLN A 72 3.38 10.05 -1.30
N HIS A 73 2.53 11.05 -1.10
CA HIS A 73 1.66 11.15 0.07
C HIS A 73 0.31 10.54 -0.29
N GLU A 74 -0.13 9.55 0.47
CA GLU A 74 -1.42 8.89 0.26
C GLU A 74 -2.12 8.60 1.60
N VAL A 75 -3.45 8.64 1.58
CA VAL A 75 -4.30 8.08 2.65
C VAL A 75 -5.00 6.83 2.12
N SER A 76 -4.48 5.65 2.49
CA SER A 76 -5.06 4.37 2.10
C SER A 76 -6.15 3.91 3.07
N ARG A 77 -7.21 3.30 2.53
CA ARG A 77 -8.26 2.60 3.27
C ARG A 77 -8.06 1.10 3.24
N PHE A 78 -8.36 0.44 4.35
CA PHE A 78 -8.29 -1.00 4.52
C PHE A 78 -9.57 -1.53 5.14
N ALA A 79 -9.99 -2.72 4.69
CA ALA A 79 -11.09 -3.48 5.27
C ALA A 79 -10.55 -4.83 5.77
N ARG A 80 -11.11 -5.35 6.86
CA ARG A 80 -10.77 -6.64 7.42
C ARG A 80 -11.78 -7.69 6.98
N GLU A 81 -11.36 -8.58 6.10
CA GLU A 81 -12.15 -9.71 5.60
C GLU A 81 -11.48 -11.02 6.02
N ASP A 82 -12.26 -11.95 6.58
CA ASP A 82 -11.78 -13.26 7.03
C ASP A 82 -10.54 -13.17 7.96
N GLY A 83 -10.50 -12.13 8.80
CA GLY A 83 -9.40 -11.87 9.73
C GLY A 83 -8.15 -11.25 9.11
N ALA A 84 -8.14 -10.97 7.79
CA ALA A 84 -7.03 -10.35 7.09
C ALA A 84 -7.35 -8.93 6.63
N TRP A 85 -6.41 -8.01 6.79
CA TRP A 85 -6.53 -6.65 6.27
C TRP A 85 -6.24 -6.62 4.76
N ARG A 86 -7.18 -6.07 3.99
CA ARG A 86 -7.08 -5.90 2.55
C ARG A 86 -7.16 -4.42 2.18
N TYR A 87 -6.33 -4.00 1.24
CA TYR A 87 -6.33 -2.65 0.70
C TYR A 87 -7.57 -2.43 -0.16
N VAL A 88 -8.35 -1.39 0.14
CA VAL A 88 -9.57 -1.05 -0.61
C VAL A 88 -9.19 -0.07 -1.71
N ASP A 89 -8.73 1.12 -1.34
CA ASP A 89 -8.28 2.17 -2.23
C ASP A 89 -7.46 3.21 -1.45
N GLY A 90 -7.02 4.25 -2.13
CA GLY A 90 -6.30 5.37 -1.55
C GLY A 90 -6.48 6.63 -2.38
N ARG A 91 -6.19 7.77 -1.76
CA ARG A 91 -6.25 9.10 -2.35
C ARG A 91 -4.97 9.86 -2.08
#